data_AF-A0A352WC21-F1
#
_entry.id   AF-A0A352WC21-F1
#
_cell.length_a   1.000
_cell.length_b   1.000
_cell.length_c   1.000
_cell.angle_alpha   90.00
_cell.angle_beta   90.00
_cell.angle_gamma   90.00
#
_symmetry.space_group_name_H-M   'P 1'
#
loop_
_entity.id
_entity.type
_entity.pdbx_description
1 polymer ?
#
loop_
_entity_poly.entity_id
_entity_poly.type
_entity_poly.pdbx_seq_one_letter_code
_entity_poly.pdbx_strand_id
1 'polypeptide(L)' 'MTLICHITHYQNLEGICCRGGISCDNAVIQDGISHVNIAYQHIKDRRARRNVPIPPGGTLADYVPFYFA' A
#
# COMPACT_ATOMS: atom_id res chain seq x y z
N MET A 1 -23.44 2.23 6.72
CA MET A 1 -22.33 1.58 6.00
C MET A 1 -21.40 2.68 5.53
N THR A 2 -20.10 2.60 5.80
CA THR A 2 -19.13 3.63 5.41
C THR A 2 -18.29 3.10 4.26
N LEU A 3 -18.24 3.84 3.16
CA LEU A 3 -17.40 3.46 2.00
C LEU A 3 -15.94 3.78 2.32
N ILE A 4 -15.06 2.83 1.99
CA ILE A 4 -13.61 3.02 1.97
C ILE A 4 -13.20 3.05 0.52
N CYS A 5 -12.56 4.14 0.10
CA CYS A 5 -12.11 4.34 -1.27
C CYS A 5 -10.58 4.33 -1.33
N HIS A 6 -10.02 3.83 -2.43
CA HIS A 6 -8.59 3.88 -2.72
C HIS A 6 -8.36 4.62 -4.04
N ILE A 7 -7.50 5.64 -4.01
CA ILE A 7 -7.10 6.41 -5.19
C ILE A 7 -5.79 5.81 -5.71
N THR A 8 -5.73 5.52 -7.00
CA THR A 8 -4.56 4.94 -7.66
C THR A 8 -4.37 5.50 -9.07
N HIS A 9 -3.19 5.32 -9.66
CA HIS A 9 -2.96 5.65 -11.06
C HIS A 9 -3.63 4.62 -11.97
N TYR A 10 -4.18 5.05 -13.11
CA TYR A 10 -4.91 4.14 -14.02
C TYR A 10 -4.05 2.96 -14.51
N GLN A 11 -2.73 3.14 -14.65
CA GLN A 11 -1.81 2.08 -15.05
C GLN A 11 -1.67 0.96 -14.01
N ASN A 12 -2.07 1.20 -12.75
CA ASN A 12 -2.06 0.18 -11.72
C ASN A 12 -3.27 -0.76 -11.81
N LEU A 13 -4.33 -0.37 -12.55
CA LEU A 13 -5.61 -1.09 -12.56
C LEU A 13 -5.49 -2.51 -13.10
N GLU A 14 -4.74 -2.71 -14.19
CA GLU A 14 -4.51 -4.05 -14.75
C GLU A 14 -3.87 -4.98 -13.70
N GLY A 15 -2.79 -4.51 -13.04
CA GLY A 15 -2.11 -5.26 -12.00
C GLY A 15 -3.01 -5.58 -10.80
N ILE A 16 -3.85 -4.63 -10.39
CA ILE A 16 -4.83 -4.83 -9.30
C ILE A 16 -5.87 -5.89 -9.70
N CYS A 17 -6.43 -5.79 -10.92
CA CYS A 17 -7.43 -6.72 -11.42
C CYS A 17 -6.87 -8.14 -11.57
N CYS A 18 -5.67 -8.29 -12.16
CA CYS A 18 -5.03 -9.58 -12.35
C CYS A 18 -4.69 -10.28 -11.02
N ARG A 19 -4.37 -9.51 -9.97
CA ARG A 19 -4.06 -10.05 -8.64
C ARG A 19 -5.29 -10.21 -7.75
N GLY A 20 -6.44 -9.68 -8.17
CA GLY A 20 -7.67 -9.71 -7.39
C GLY A 20 -7.67 -8.77 -6.18
N GLY A 21 -6.79 -7.78 -6.13
CA GLY A 21 -6.70 -6.86 -4.99
C GLY A 21 -5.52 -5.89 -5.01
N ILE A 22 -5.51 -5.00 -4.02
CA ILE A 22 -4.42 -4.06 -3.75
C ILE A 22 -3.44 -4.67 -2.73
N SER A 23 -2.15 -4.45 -2.94
CA SER A 23 -1.08 -4.92 -2.06
C SER A 23 -0.47 -3.76 -1.28
N CYS A 24 0.01 -4.04 -0.06
CA CYS A 24 0.75 -3.09 0.75
C CYS A 24 2.12 -2.75 0.12
N ASP A 25 2.68 -1.60 0.49
CA ASP A 25 3.87 -1.06 -0.16
C ASP A 25 5.06 -2.02 -0.16
N ASN A 26 5.31 -2.69 0.97
CA ASN A 26 6.43 -3.63 1.05
C ASN A 26 6.19 -4.89 0.20
N ALA A 27 4.95 -5.37 0.08
CA ALA A 27 4.60 -6.47 -0.80
C ALA A 27 4.77 -6.08 -2.29
N VAL A 28 4.37 -4.86 -2.66
CA VAL A 28 4.59 -4.31 -4.02
C VAL A 28 6.07 -4.31 -4.39
N ILE A 29 6.93 -3.88 -3.46
CA ILE A 29 8.39 -3.84 -3.66
C ILE A 29 8.96 -5.25 -3.73
N GLN A 30 8.59 -6.12 -2.78
CA GLN A 30 9.11 -7.49 -2.67
C GLN A 30 8.75 -8.35 -3.89
N ASP A 31 7.51 -8.22 -4.38
CA ASP A 31 7.00 -9.00 -5.51
C ASP A 31 7.34 -8.39 -6.87
N GLY A 32 8.12 -7.29 -6.89
CA GLY A 32 8.52 -6.60 -8.12
C GLY A 32 7.34 -6.10 -8.94
N ILE A 33 6.25 -5.69 -8.28
CA ILE A 33 5.01 -5.28 -8.94
C ILE A 33 5.24 -3.90 -9.58
N SER A 34 5.04 -3.81 -10.89
CA SER A 34 5.00 -2.50 -11.57
C SER A 34 3.88 -1.66 -10.97
N HIS A 35 4.24 -0.52 -10.36
CA HIS A 35 3.31 0.34 -9.67
C HIS A 35 3.71 1.81 -9.83
N VAL A 36 2.80 2.61 -10.37
CA VAL A 36 2.94 4.07 -10.44
C VAL A 36 2.53 4.68 -9.11
N ASN A 37 3.51 5.22 -8.40
CA ASN A 37 3.27 5.92 -7.15
C ASN A 37 2.69 7.33 -7.39
N ILE A 38 1.54 7.62 -6.78
CA ILE A 38 0.91 8.95 -6.78
C ILE A 38 0.87 9.59 -5.37
N ALA A 39 1.39 8.90 -4.36
CA ALA A 39 1.43 9.37 -2.99
C ALA A 39 2.72 10.15 -2.71
N TYR A 40 2.64 11.10 -1.77
CA TYR A 40 3.82 11.82 -1.31
C TYR A 40 4.85 10.88 -0.70
N GLN A 41 6.07 10.88 -1.25
CA GLN A 41 7.14 9.97 -0.85
C GLN A 41 7.44 10.05 0.65
N HIS A 42 7.52 11.26 1.21
CA HIS A 42 7.80 11.44 2.64
C HIS A 42 6.75 10.79 3.57
N ILE A 43 5.50 10.64 3.12
CA ILE A 43 4.45 9.92 3.88
C ILE A 43 4.70 8.42 3.82
N LYS A 44 5.03 7.87 2.64
CA LYS A 44 5.39 6.45 2.49
C LYS A 44 6.60 6.10 3.34
N ASP A 45 7.62 6.95 3.29
CA ASP A 45 8.85 6.80 4.09
C ASP A 45 8.56 6.79 5.59
N ARG A 46 7.64 7.65 6.05
CA ARG A 46 7.21 7.66 7.46
C ARG A 46 6.51 6.36 7.85
N ARG A 47 5.68 5.79 6.97
CA ARG A 47 4.98 4.52 7.21
C ARG A 47 5.96 3.34 7.23
N ALA A 48 6.91 3.31 6.31
CA ALA A 48 7.96 2.31 6.25
C ALA A 48 8.88 2.32 7.49
N ARG A 49 8.94 3.44 8.23
CA ARG A 49 9.67 3.53 9.51
C ARG A 49 8.79 3.40 10.75
N ARG A 50 7.47 3.35 10.59
CA ARG A 50 6.54 3.28 11.73
C ARG A 50 6.31 1.83 12.11
N ASN A 51 7.06 1.37 13.10
CA ASN A 51 6.98 0.00 13.60
C ASN A 51 5.60 -0.31 14.20
N VAL A 52 5.13 -1.54 13.95
CA VAL A 52 3.98 -2.14 14.62
C VAL A 52 4.51 -2.94 15.81
N PRO A 53 4.22 -2.55 17.07
CA PRO A 53 4.87 -3.14 18.24
C PRO A 53 4.27 -4.47 18.69
N ILE A 54 3.22 -4.93 18.01
CA ILE A 54 2.52 -6.18 18.31
C ILE A 54 2.87 -7.25 17.28
N PRO A 55 3.01 -8.54 17.68
CA PRO A 55 3.26 -9.63 16.75
C PRO A 55 2.26 -9.64 15.57
N PRO A 56 2.72 -9.94 14.34
CA PRO A 56 4.06 -10.42 13.97
C PRO A 56 5.13 -9.31 13.81
N GLY A 57 4.83 -8.05 14.14
CA GLY A 57 5.78 -6.94 14.08
C GLY A 57 5.72 -6.19 12.75
N GLY A 58 6.87 -5.85 12.17
CA GLY A 58 6.93 -5.10 10.92
C GLY A 58 6.60 -3.61 11.06
N THR A 59 6.12 -3.01 9.98
CA THR A 59 5.91 -1.57 9.82
C THR A 59 4.53 -1.30 9.23
N LEU A 60 4.03 -0.07 9.30
CA LEU A 60 2.75 0.26 8.65
C LEU A 60 2.73 -0.03 7.15
N ALA A 61 3.88 -0.02 6.48
CA ALA A 61 4.01 -0.35 5.06
C ALA A 61 3.77 -1.84 4.74
N ASP A 62 3.73 -2.71 5.77
CA ASP A 62 3.43 -4.14 5.63
C ASP A 62 1.92 -4.45 5.70
N TYR A 63 1.09 -3.49 6.13
CA TYR A 63 -0.32 -3.76 6.46
C TYR A 63 -1.31 -2.90 5.69
N VAL A 64 -0.99 -1.64 5.40
CA VAL A 64 -2.01 -0.66 5.04
C VAL A 64 -1.82 -0.15 3.61
N PRO A 65 -2.59 -0.66 2.62
CA PRO A 65 -2.49 -0.23 1.22
C PRO A 65 -3.30 1.05 0.89
N PHE A 66 -3.93 1.68 1.88
CA PHE A 66 -4.74 2.89 1.68
C PHE A 66 -4.59 3.89 2.84
N TYR A 67 -5.40 4.94 2.86
CA TYR A 67 -5.50 5.86 3.98
C TYR A 67 -6.96 5.93 4.40
N PHE A 68 -7.22 5.87 5.70
CA PHE A 68 -8.54 6.21 6.24
C PHE A 68 -8.61 7.73 6.36
N ALA A 69 -9.56 8.35 5.65
CA ALA A 69 -9.84 9.77 5.79
C ALA A 69 -10.41 10.09 7.17
#